data_AF-A0A938AUS5-F1
#
_entry.id   AF-A0A938AUS5-F1
#
_cell.length_a   1.000
_cell.length_b   1.000
_cell.length_c   1.000
_cell.angle_alpha   90.00
_cell.angle_beta   90.00
_cell.angle_gamma   90.00
#
_symmetry.space_group_name_H-M   'P 1'
#
loop_
_entity.id
_entity.type
_entity.pdbx_description
1 polymer ?
#
loop_
_entity_poly.entity_id
_entity_poly.type
_entity_poly.pdbx_seq_one_letter_code
_entity_poly.pdbx_strand_id
1 'polypeptide(L)' 'LVRVAENACEESWPNLRRELQKSTLGRFAGAAGSFCQRTELTAAQRAILAKLELAEPPRISELTPAALAS' A
#
# COMPACT_ATOMS: atom_id res chain seq x y z
N LEU A 1 -4.19 8.36 17.30
CA LEU A 1 -3.53 7.49 16.30
C LEU A 1 -2.13 7.96 15.95
N VAL A 2 -1.91 9.24 15.57
CA VAL A 2 -0.55 9.75 15.25
C VAL A 2 0.48 9.47 16.34
N ARG A 3 0.20 9.82 17.61
CA ARG A 3 1.11 9.59 18.74
C ARG A 3 1.42 8.11 18.99
N VAL A 4 0.50 7.21 18.68
CA VAL A 4 0.72 5.75 18.80
C VAL A 4 1.73 5.31 17.75
N ALA A 5 1.58 5.78 16.51
CA ALA A 5 2.52 5.47 15.44
C ALA A 5 3.91 6.06 15.71
N GLU A 6 3.99 7.30 16.20
CA GLU A 6 5.28 7.92 16.58
C GLU A 6 5.98 7.13 17.69
N ASN A 7 5.25 6.74 18.75
CA ASN A 7 5.81 5.97 19.87
C ASN A 7 6.21 4.56 19.46
N ALA A 8 5.40 3.86 18.66
CA ALA A 8 5.68 2.50 18.21
C ALA A 8 6.84 2.46 17.22
N CYS A 9 6.96 3.47 16.35
CA CYS A 9 8.03 3.53 15.36
C CYS A 9 9.30 4.24 15.84
N GLU A 10 9.24 4.95 16.97
CA GLU A 10 10.30 5.84 17.48
C GLU A 10 10.74 6.89 16.46
N GLU A 11 9.78 7.42 15.70
CA GLU A 11 10.03 8.29 14.55
C GLU A 11 8.97 9.41 14.50
N SER A 12 9.33 10.55 13.92
CA SER A 12 8.39 11.68 13.81
C SER A 12 7.30 11.41 12.77
N TRP A 13 6.08 11.88 13.05
CA TRP A 13 4.96 11.72 12.13
C TRP A 13 5.22 12.27 10.71
N PRO A 14 5.87 13.43 10.51
CA PRO A 14 6.18 13.90 9.16
C PRO A 14 7.06 12.92 8.37
N ASN A 15 8.02 12.26 9.01
CA ASN A 15 8.89 11.27 8.38
C ASN A 15 8.11 9.99 8.05
N LEU A 16 7.36 9.45 9.01
CA LEU A 16 6.52 8.26 8.81
C LEU A 16 5.53 8.48 7.66
N ARG A 17 4.83 9.61 7.67
CA ARG A 17 3.89 9.98 6.62
C ARG A 17 4.58 10.09 5.27
N ARG A 18 5.76 10.72 5.19
CA ARG A 18 6.52 10.83 3.93
C ARG A 18 6.88 9.47 3.36
N GLU A 19 7.32 8.53 4.20
CA GLU A 19 7.65 7.17 3.74
C GLU A 19 6.40 6.42 3.27
N LEU A 20 5.30 6.46 4.03
CA LEU A 20 4.06 5.80 3.66
C LEU A 20 3.44 6.39 2.37
N GLN A 21 3.55 7.70 2.16
CA GLN A 21 3.04 8.39 0.97
C GLN A 21 3.78 8.05 -0.33
N LYS A 22 4.95 7.43 -0.26
CA LYS A 22 5.64 6.91 -1.46
C LYS A 22 4.94 5.68 -2.05
N SER A 23 4.09 5.01 -1.27
CA SER A 23 3.27 3.93 -1.80
C SER A 23 2.11 4.54 -2.61
N THR A 24 2.09 4.23 -3.90
CA THR A 24 1.08 4.74 -4.83
C THR A 24 0.29 3.56 -5.40
N LEU A 25 -1.01 3.74 -5.58
CA LEU A 25 -1.89 2.78 -6.25
C LEU A 25 -2.04 3.17 -7.73
N GLY A 26 -1.58 2.31 -8.63
CA GLY A 26 -1.81 2.43 -10.07
C GLY A 26 -3.05 1.66 -10.48
N ARG A 27 -3.92 2.27 -11.29
CA ARG A 27 -5.07 1.59 -11.90
C ARG A 27 -4.72 1.19 -13.33
N PHE A 28 -4.87 -0.09 -13.64
CA PHE A 28 -4.60 -0.69 -14.94
C PHE A 28 -5.89 -1.21 -15.52
N ALA A 29 -6.14 -0.92 -16.79
CA ALA A 29 -7.29 -1.41 -17.54
C ALA A 29 -6.84 -1.86 -18.93
N GLY A 30 -7.36 -2.99 -19.39
CA GLY A 30 -7.08 -3.55 -20.71
C GLY A 30 -8.24 -4.42 -21.20
N ALA A 31 -8.10 -4.97 -22.39
CA ALA A 31 -9.15 -5.80 -23.02
C ALA A 31 -9.55 -7.03 -22.19
N ALA A 32 -8.67 -7.53 -21.34
CA ALA A 32 -8.91 -8.66 -20.45
C ALA A 32 -9.51 -8.29 -19.09
N GLY A 33 -9.70 -6.99 -18.79
CA GLY A 33 -10.24 -6.52 -17.51
C GLY A 33 -9.47 -5.35 -16.92
N SER A 34 -9.72 -5.06 -15.65
CA SER A 34 -9.04 -4.02 -14.89
C SER A 34 -8.56 -4.52 -13.53
N PHE A 35 -7.48 -3.93 -13.02
CA PHE A 35 -6.98 -4.18 -11.68
C PHE A 35 -6.27 -2.94 -11.15
N CYS A 36 -6.16 -2.84 -9.83
CA CYS A 36 -5.32 -1.87 -9.17
C CYS A 36 -4.07 -2.59 -8.64
N GLN A 37 -2.90 -1.97 -8.79
CA GLN A 37 -1.65 -2.51 -8.25
C GLN A 37 -0.91 -1.40 -7.51
N ARG A 38 -0.46 -1.69 -6.29
CA ARG A 38 0.41 -0.78 -5.54
C ARG A 38 1.86 -0.90 -6.00
N THR A 39 2.62 0.17 -5.79
CA THR A 39 4.09 0.14 -5.93
C THR A 39 4.73 -0.85 -4.95
N GLU A 40 5.95 -1.29 -5.27
CA GLU A 40 6.74 -2.12 -4.37
C GLU A 40 6.96 -1.40 -3.04
N LEU A 41 6.80 -2.15 -1.94
CA LEU A 41 7.12 -1.59 -0.63
C LEU A 41 8.63 -1.49 -0.49
N THR A 42 9.10 -0.35 0.01
CA THR A 42 10.50 -0.17 0.42
C THR A 42 10.77 -0.90 1.73
N ALA A 43 12.05 -1.14 2.04
CA ALA A 43 12.43 -1.72 3.33
C ALA A 43 11.96 -0.87 4.52
N ALA A 44 12.01 0.46 4.38
CA ALA A 44 11.51 1.39 5.40
C ALA A 44 9.99 1.23 5.63
N GLN A 45 9.20 1.11 4.57
CA GLN A 45 7.75 0.91 4.68
C GLN A 45 7.42 -0.44 5.33
N ARG A 46 8.13 -1.52 4.97
CA ARG A 46 7.96 -2.83 5.62
C ARG A 46 8.29 -2.77 7.11
N ALA A 47 9.37 -2.08 7.49
CA ALA A 47 9.73 -1.90 8.89
C ALA A 47 8.66 -1.12 9.68
N ILE A 48 8.09 -0.07 9.09
CA ILE A 48 6.98 0.69 9.71
C ILE A 48 5.77 -0.21 9.92
N LEU A 49 5.34 -0.97 8.89
CA LEU A 49 4.21 -1.89 9.00
C LEU A 49 4.44 -2.97 10.07
N ALA A 50 5.65 -3.54 10.12
CA ALA A 50 6.02 -4.53 11.13
C ALA A 50 5.99 -3.97 12.55
N LYS A 51 6.54 -2.76 12.77
CA LYS A 51 6.50 -2.08 14.09
C LYS A 51 5.08 -1.73 14.54
N LEU A 52 4.16 -1.54 13.59
CA LEU A 52 2.75 -1.28 13.84
C LEU A 52 1.91 -2.57 13.89
N GLU A 53 2.54 -3.75 13.76
CA GLU A 53 1.87 -5.05 13.71
C GLU A 53 0.79 -5.14 12.62
N LEU A 54 1.02 -4.42 11.51
CA LEU A 54 0.13 -4.39 10.35
C LEU A 54 0.63 -5.35 9.27
N ALA A 55 -0.30 -6.14 8.72
CA ALA A 55 0.01 -6.97 7.56
C ALA A 55 0.38 -6.11 6.35
N GLU A 56 1.27 -6.63 5.49
CA GLU A 56 1.58 -5.96 4.24
C GLU A 56 0.31 -5.88 3.35
N PRO A 57 -0.05 -4.69 2.84
CA PRO A 57 -1.20 -4.57 1.96
C PRO A 57 -1.01 -5.43 0.71
N PRO A 58 -2.08 -6.00 0.13
CA PRO A 58 -1.98 -6.82 -1.06
C PRO A 58 -1.39 -6.02 -2.23
N ARG A 59 -0.56 -6.68 -3.05
CA ARG A 59 0.08 -6.02 -4.20
C ARG A 59 -0.92 -5.64 -5.27
N ILE A 60 -1.90 -6.52 -5.52
CA ILE A 60 -2.97 -6.34 -6.50
C ILE A 60 -4.30 -6.33 -5.75
N SER A 61 -5.16 -5.38 -6.10
CA SER A 61 -6.53 -5.23 -5.60
C SER A 61 -7.49 -4.96 -6.75
N GLU A 62 -8.80 -5.07 -6.49
CA GLU A 62 -9.86 -4.73 -7.45
C GLU A 62 -9.76 -5.45 -8.81
N LEU A 63 -9.33 -6.72 -8.79
CA LEU A 63 -9.24 -7.53 -10.00
C LEU A 63 -10.65 -7.78 -10.56
N THR A 64 -10.95 -7.13 -11.69
CA THR A 64 -12.22 -7.23 -12.41
C THR A 64 -11.93 -7.79 -13.80
N PRO A 65 -12.23 -9.07 -14.08
CA PRO A 65 -12.05 -9.62 -15.42
C PRO A 65 -12.99 -8.95 -16.42
N ALA A 66 -12.59 -8.89 -17.69
CA ALA A 66 -13.49 -8.47 -18.75
C ALA A 66 -14.70 -9.42 -18.80
N ALA A 67 -15.89 -8.84 -18.87
CA ALA A 67 -17.10 -9.64 -19.09
C ALA A 67 -16.92 -10.38 -20.41
N LEU A 68 -16.99 -11.72 -20.36
CA LEU A 68 -17.07 -12.53 -21.57
C LEU A 68 -18.34 -12.09 -22.31
N ALA A 69 -18.18 -11.46 -23.46
CA ALA A 69 -19.29 -11.25 -24.38
C ALA A 69 -19.86 -12.64 -24.70
N SER A 70 -21.04 -12.92 -24.14
CA SER A 70 -21.81 -14.14 -24.36
C SER A 70 -22.64 -14.01 -25.62
#